data_AF-A0A929V340-F1
#
_entry.id   AF-A0A929V340-F1
#
_cell.length_a   1.000
_cell.length_b   1.000
_cell.length_c   1.000
_cell.angle_alpha   90.00
_cell.angle_beta   90.00
_cell.angle_gamma   90.00
#
_symmetry.space_group_name_H-M   'P 1'
#
loop_
_entity.id
_entity.type
_entity.pdbx_description
1 polymer ?
#
loop_
_entity_poly.entity_id
_entity_poly.type
_entity_poly.pdbx_seq_one_letter_code
_entity_poly.pdbx_strand_id
1 'polypeptide(L)'
;MNIINKLHILKDAAVIAREKFNPTFCKKFNQNFWGNIFQALQKCIKESEDEEKLSSAYSFLAKHWPKMHEASVDLEEIVQVLHPLDIIEQFEVLQDAGAHLNINQIALLVPYGHDKIDLHRLHSLNADMDQIAHYYNLKPCSFDEINDLINNGVSALTTFVLSEDYFLSRVDHPHCLFNDLRFFYKQNIGAEQIRRMINKIIPMKFIYEPNLPHIANLINEIVRSSRAKWCISSRDEWCSIGVNPNEYVKPWICLYRDNYLGIEPGETLKNLPFAVSVRDFIKNTGLSYILREVNYRGLTFKQFIDCNYLPAEGDIEELAKEANYAGLQYDDPTDWLVLAYLNDSGSKLVSREKLLEYGNPSNYTESEDYDFAKRFMEDKSAQ
;
A
#
# COMPACT_ATOMS: atom_id res chain seq x y z
N MET A 1 4.45 23.47 52.88
CA MET A 1 5.24 22.58 53.76
C MET A 1 5.44 21.25 53.03
N ASN A 2 6.67 20.96 52.62
CA ASN A 2 7.05 19.90 51.68
C ASN A 2 6.74 18.48 52.22
N ILE A 3 6.23 17.58 51.38
CA ILE A 3 5.95 16.15 51.69
C ILE A 3 7.17 15.48 52.34
N ILE A 4 8.37 15.86 51.90
CA ILE A 4 9.64 15.36 52.43
C ILE A 4 9.81 15.71 53.92
N ASN A 5 9.42 16.91 54.36
CA ASN A 5 9.51 17.30 55.79
C ASN A 5 8.47 16.58 56.66
N LYS A 6 7.28 16.28 56.12
CA LYS A 6 6.29 15.45 56.83
C LYS A 6 6.79 14.00 56.96
N LEU A 7 7.45 13.45 55.93
CA LEU A 7 8.05 12.12 55.96
C LEU A 7 9.20 12.02 56.98
N HIS A 8 10.03 13.06 57.13
CA HIS A 8 11.07 13.11 58.15
C HIS A 8 10.52 13.10 59.57
N ILE A 9 9.53 13.96 59.87
CA ILE A 9 8.90 14.01 61.19
C ILE A 9 8.19 12.69 61.52
N LEU A 10 7.58 12.03 60.53
CA LEU A 10 6.94 10.73 60.71
C LEU A 10 7.93 9.58 60.87
N LYS A 11 9.07 9.61 60.18
CA LYS A 11 10.17 8.67 60.39
C LYS A 11 10.70 8.77 61.82
N ASP A 12 10.95 9.98 62.32
CA ASP A 12 11.49 10.18 63.66
C ASP A 12 10.47 9.80 64.75
N ALA A 13 9.18 10.09 64.54
CA ALA A 13 8.11 9.61 65.41
C ALA A 13 7.96 8.07 65.40
N ALA A 14 8.15 7.43 64.24
CA ALA A 14 8.09 5.97 64.10
C ALA A 14 9.28 5.25 64.76
N VAL A 15 10.49 5.85 64.71
CA VAL A 15 11.68 5.35 65.43
C VAL A 15 11.46 5.41 66.95
N ILE A 16 10.93 6.54 67.46
CA ILE A 16 10.59 6.70 68.89
C ILE A 16 9.47 5.75 69.33
N ALA A 17 8.50 5.45 68.46
CA ALA A 17 7.42 4.50 68.76
C ALA A 17 7.89 3.04 68.78
N ARG A 18 8.82 2.66 67.88
CA ARG A 18 9.38 1.30 67.77
C ARG A 18 10.19 0.90 69.00
N GLU A 19 10.82 1.85 69.69
CA GLU A 19 11.62 1.58 70.90
C GLU A 19 10.78 1.47 72.19
N LYS A 20 9.49 1.86 72.19
CA LYS A 20 8.69 1.96 73.43
C LYS A 20 7.34 1.23 73.46
N PHE A 21 6.79 0.73 72.34
CA PHE A 21 5.39 0.28 72.33
C PHE A 21 5.13 -1.14 71.79
N ASN A 22 4.13 -1.77 72.43
CA ASN A 22 3.54 -3.09 72.16
C ASN A 22 3.38 -3.38 70.64
N PRO A 23 3.72 -4.59 70.14
CA PRO A 23 3.59 -4.98 68.72
C PRO A 23 2.25 -4.61 68.06
N THR A 24 1.15 -4.67 68.82
CA THR A 24 -0.20 -4.34 68.34
C THR A 24 -0.37 -2.85 68.04
N PHE A 25 0.29 -1.97 68.81
CA PHE A 25 0.26 -0.52 68.58
C PHE A 25 1.05 -0.14 67.33
N CYS A 26 2.24 -0.73 67.16
CA CYS A 26 3.08 -0.53 65.97
C CYS A 26 2.36 -0.95 64.68
N LYS A 27 1.60 -2.06 64.71
CA LYS A 27 0.78 -2.49 63.56
C LYS A 27 -0.30 -1.47 63.21
N LYS A 28 -1.11 -1.02 64.18
CA LYS A 28 -2.17 -0.01 63.94
C LYS A 28 -1.62 1.34 63.47
N PHE A 29 -0.49 1.78 64.02
CA PHE A 29 0.15 3.02 63.58
C PHE A 29 0.62 2.92 62.13
N ASN A 30 1.24 1.80 61.74
CA ASN A 30 1.69 1.56 60.37
C ASN A 30 0.51 1.50 59.37
N GLN A 31 -0.57 0.82 59.74
CA GLN A 31 -1.82 0.78 58.95
C GLN A 31 -2.40 2.17 58.72
N ASN A 32 -2.53 2.99 59.79
CA ASN A 32 -3.05 4.34 59.68
C ASN A 32 -2.14 5.27 58.85
N PHE A 33 -0.82 5.15 59.01
CA PHE A 33 0.13 5.97 58.27
C PHE A 33 0.05 5.74 56.76
N TRP A 34 0.20 4.48 56.33
CA TRP A 34 0.18 4.14 54.90
C TRP A 34 -1.21 4.25 54.28
N GLY A 35 -2.27 3.90 55.02
CA GLY A 35 -3.65 4.08 54.57
C GLY A 35 -4.00 5.55 54.31
N ASN A 36 -3.64 6.46 55.23
CA ASN A 36 -3.86 7.90 55.03
C ASN A 36 -3.04 8.47 53.87
N ILE A 37 -1.80 8.00 53.67
CA ILE A 37 -0.99 8.40 52.53
C ILE A 37 -1.62 7.92 51.22
N PHE A 38 -2.06 6.66 51.16
CA PHE A 38 -2.71 6.11 49.98
C PHE A 38 -3.98 6.89 49.61
N GLN A 39 -4.85 7.20 50.57
CA GLN A 39 -6.03 8.03 50.35
C GLN A 39 -5.68 9.43 49.83
N ALA A 40 -4.62 10.05 50.35
CA ALA A 40 -4.16 11.35 49.87
C ALA A 40 -3.62 11.29 48.43
N LEU A 41 -2.89 10.23 48.08
CA LEU A 41 -2.39 9.99 46.72
C LEU A 41 -3.54 9.71 45.75
N GLN A 42 -4.48 8.83 46.12
CA GLN A 42 -5.67 8.52 45.33
C GLN A 42 -6.49 9.77 45.06
N LYS A 43 -6.70 10.62 46.08
CA LYS A 43 -7.38 11.91 45.91
C LYS A 43 -6.62 12.83 44.97
N CYS A 44 -5.30 12.94 45.14
CA CYS A 44 -4.46 13.74 44.26
C CYS A 44 -4.55 13.29 42.79
N ILE A 45 -4.47 11.97 42.54
CA ILE A 45 -4.53 11.40 41.20
C ILE A 45 -5.91 11.59 40.55
N LYS A 46 -7.01 11.53 41.32
CA LYS A 46 -8.38 11.70 40.81
C LYS A 46 -8.78 13.16 40.58
N GLU A 47 -8.25 14.10 41.36
CA GLU A 47 -8.75 15.48 41.40
C GLU A 47 -7.76 16.55 40.92
N SER A 48 -6.47 16.25 40.80
CA SER A 48 -5.45 17.24 40.41
C SER A 48 -5.33 17.35 38.89
N GLU A 49 -5.30 18.59 38.38
CA GLU A 49 -4.95 18.89 36.98
C GLU A 49 -3.45 19.26 36.81
N ASP A 50 -2.71 19.37 37.92
CA ASP A 50 -1.29 19.73 37.92
C ASP A 50 -0.41 18.51 37.59
N GLU A 51 0.19 18.51 36.40
CA GLU A 51 1.01 17.41 35.86
C GLU A 51 2.22 17.07 36.74
N GLU A 52 2.87 18.06 37.36
CA GLU A 52 4.03 17.83 38.23
C GLU A 52 3.62 17.12 39.52
N LYS A 53 2.47 17.51 40.09
CA LYS A 53 1.88 16.84 41.26
C LYS A 53 1.43 15.42 40.92
N LEU A 54 0.81 15.23 39.76
CA LEU A 54 0.38 13.89 39.29
C LEU A 54 1.59 12.97 39.10
N SER A 55 2.61 13.42 38.38
CA SER A 55 3.84 12.65 38.16
C SER A 55 4.52 12.27 39.47
N SER A 56 4.59 13.21 40.43
CA SER A 56 5.12 12.96 41.76
C SER A 56 4.29 11.94 42.56
N ALA A 57 2.95 12.01 42.46
CA ALA A 57 2.05 11.09 43.13
C ALA A 57 2.16 9.67 42.57
N TYR A 58 2.18 9.52 41.24
CA TYR A 58 2.40 8.24 40.56
C TYR A 58 3.76 7.64 40.93
N SER A 59 4.84 8.42 40.81
CA SER A 59 6.20 7.98 41.16
C SER A 59 6.31 7.49 42.61
N PHE A 60 5.66 8.20 43.54
CA PHE A 60 5.64 7.80 44.94
C PHE A 60 4.85 6.51 45.16
N LEU A 61 3.67 6.40 44.54
CA LEU A 61 2.83 5.21 44.63
C LEU A 61 3.54 3.98 44.05
N ALA A 62 4.11 4.09 42.86
CA ALA A 62 4.86 3.04 42.19
C ALA A 62 6.00 2.47 43.05
N LYS A 63 6.67 3.33 43.84
CA LYS A 63 7.78 2.93 44.72
C LYS A 63 7.34 2.33 46.05
N HIS A 64 6.14 2.69 46.54
CA HIS A 64 5.74 2.43 47.93
C HIS A 64 4.48 1.60 48.08
N TRP A 65 3.85 1.16 46.99
CA TRP A 65 2.70 0.26 47.03
C TRP A 65 2.93 -1.02 47.86
N PRO A 66 4.11 -1.67 47.90
CA PRO A 66 4.27 -2.89 48.71
C PRO A 66 4.10 -2.62 50.20
N LYS A 67 4.57 -1.45 50.67
CA LYS A 67 4.41 -1.03 52.07
C LYS A 67 2.97 -0.69 52.42
N MET A 68 2.23 -0.15 51.45
CA MET A 68 0.80 0.12 51.60
C MET A 68 0.02 -1.20 51.70
N HIS A 69 0.36 -2.18 50.84
CA HIS A 69 -0.23 -3.50 50.88
C HIS A 69 0.09 -4.26 52.18
N GLU A 70 1.34 -4.25 52.65
CA GLU A 70 1.74 -4.78 53.97
C GLU A 70 0.97 -4.11 55.13
N ALA A 71 0.63 -2.84 54.95
CA ALA A 71 -0.19 -2.06 55.85
C ALA A 71 -1.70 -2.28 55.67
N SER A 72 -2.11 -3.36 55.00
CA SER A 72 -3.50 -3.79 54.81
C SER A 72 -4.35 -2.87 53.92
N VAL A 73 -3.72 -2.06 53.06
CA VAL A 73 -4.43 -1.42 51.94
C VAL A 73 -4.70 -2.51 50.88
N ASP A 74 -5.92 -2.51 50.36
CA ASP A 74 -6.35 -3.49 49.36
C ASP A 74 -5.52 -3.37 48.07
N LEU A 75 -5.02 -4.50 47.58
CA LEU A 75 -4.12 -4.53 46.42
C LEU A 75 -4.85 -4.15 45.13
N GLU A 76 -6.12 -4.54 44.99
CA GLU A 76 -6.92 -4.16 43.83
C GLU A 76 -7.19 -2.65 43.82
N GLU A 77 -7.45 -2.06 44.99
CA GLU A 77 -7.58 -0.60 45.10
C GLU A 77 -6.28 0.13 44.73
N ILE A 78 -5.12 -0.40 45.13
CA ILE A 78 -3.80 0.12 44.74
C ILE A 78 -3.63 0.06 43.22
N VAL A 79 -3.89 -1.10 42.61
CA VAL A 79 -3.73 -1.33 41.16
C VAL A 79 -4.61 -0.39 40.35
N GLN A 80 -5.83 -0.10 40.80
CA GLN A 80 -6.74 0.85 40.13
C GLN A 80 -6.23 2.30 40.12
N VAL A 81 -5.31 2.65 41.01
CA VAL A 81 -4.79 4.02 41.17
C VAL A 81 -3.39 4.15 40.55
N LEU A 82 -2.63 3.06 40.43
CA LEU A 82 -1.32 3.05 39.79
C LEU A 82 -1.40 3.51 38.32
N HIS A 83 -0.32 4.11 37.84
CA HIS A 83 -0.22 4.43 36.42
C HIS A 83 -0.09 3.13 35.62
N PRO A 84 -0.79 2.97 34.48
CA PRO A 84 -0.72 1.74 33.68
C PRO A 84 0.69 1.30 33.31
N LEU A 85 1.60 2.25 33.01
CA LEU A 85 3.02 1.93 32.74
C LEU A 85 3.73 1.34 33.97
N ASP A 86 3.46 1.85 35.18
CA ASP A 86 4.06 1.30 36.40
C ASP A 86 3.55 -0.13 36.68
N ILE A 87 2.29 -0.41 36.32
CA ILE A 87 1.70 -1.75 36.42
C ILE A 87 2.39 -2.71 35.42
N ILE A 88 2.65 -2.26 34.19
CA ILE A 88 3.36 -3.05 33.17
C ILE A 88 4.81 -3.34 33.60
N GLU A 89 5.51 -2.34 34.12
CA GLU A 89 6.89 -2.52 34.60
C GLU A 89 6.97 -3.51 35.76
N GLN A 90 6.04 -3.42 36.71
CA GLN A 90 6.04 -4.24 37.93
C GLN A 90 5.08 -5.44 37.86
N PHE A 91 4.72 -5.87 36.65
CA PHE A 91 3.63 -6.81 36.42
C PHE A 91 3.78 -8.12 37.19
N GLU A 92 4.95 -8.76 37.11
CA GLU A 92 5.20 -10.03 37.81
C GLU A 92 5.19 -9.85 39.33
N VAL A 93 5.74 -8.74 39.83
CA VAL A 93 5.78 -8.46 41.28
C VAL A 93 4.38 -8.25 41.85
N LEU A 94 3.50 -7.57 41.10
CA LEU A 94 2.11 -7.36 41.48
C LEU A 94 1.32 -8.69 41.43
N GLN A 95 1.53 -9.52 40.40
CA GLN A 95 0.92 -10.85 40.33
C GLN A 95 1.37 -11.76 41.48
N ASP A 96 2.67 -11.77 41.79
CA ASP A 96 3.24 -12.56 42.91
C ASP A 96 2.68 -12.10 44.27
N ALA A 97 2.34 -10.82 44.40
CA ALA A 97 1.66 -10.27 45.57
C ALA A 97 0.16 -10.60 45.63
N GLY A 98 -0.40 -11.23 44.58
CA GLY A 98 -1.79 -11.68 44.51
C GLY A 98 -2.73 -10.79 43.71
N ALA A 99 -2.23 -9.82 42.94
CA ALA A 99 -3.07 -8.99 42.08
C ALA A 99 -3.59 -9.79 40.86
N HIS A 100 -4.87 -9.64 40.53
CA HIS A 100 -5.45 -10.28 39.35
C HIS A 100 -5.28 -9.39 38.11
N LEU A 101 -4.09 -9.43 37.52
CA LEU A 101 -3.75 -8.58 36.36
C LEU A 101 -4.04 -9.24 35.01
N ASN A 102 -4.61 -8.47 34.09
CA ASN A 102 -4.75 -8.81 32.68
C ASN A 102 -3.95 -7.81 31.83
N ILE A 103 -2.81 -8.26 31.27
CA ILE A 103 -1.90 -7.39 30.52
C ILE A 103 -2.58 -6.72 29.32
N ASN A 104 -3.48 -7.41 28.64
CA ASN A 104 -4.18 -6.85 27.48
C ASN A 104 -5.10 -5.70 27.89
N GLN A 105 -5.76 -5.81 29.04
CA GLN A 105 -6.60 -4.72 29.55
C GLN A 105 -5.75 -3.54 30.02
N ILE A 106 -4.65 -3.80 30.72
CA ILE A 106 -3.75 -2.75 31.25
C ILE A 106 -3.06 -2.00 30.11
N ALA A 107 -2.59 -2.71 29.09
CA ALA A 107 -1.95 -2.11 27.92
C ALA A 107 -2.85 -1.08 27.24
N LEU A 108 -4.16 -1.37 27.12
CA LEU A 108 -5.15 -0.47 26.51
C LEU A 108 -5.48 0.77 27.36
N LEU A 109 -5.06 0.81 28.63
CA LEU A 109 -5.23 1.97 29.50
C LEU A 109 -4.06 2.97 29.37
N VAL A 110 -2.97 2.60 28.69
CA VAL A 110 -1.84 3.50 28.50
C VAL A 110 -2.29 4.68 27.62
N PRO A 111 -2.05 5.94 28.05
CA PRO A 111 -2.41 7.11 27.26
C PRO A 111 -1.77 7.09 25.86
N TYR A 112 -2.49 7.60 24.86
CA TYR A 112 -2.11 7.56 23.44
C TYR A 112 -0.68 8.09 23.18
N GLY A 113 0.11 7.33 22.42
CA GLY A 113 1.45 7.71 21.96
C GLY A 113 2.38 6.51 21.75
N HIS A 114 2.87 6.32 20.52
CA HIS A 114 3.75 5.21 20.11
C HIS A 114 5.01 5.10 21.00
N ASP A 115 5.63 6.24 21.34
CA ASP A 115 6.90 6.29 22.08
C ASP A 115 6.75 5.98 23.58
N LYS A 116 5.51 5.87 24.08
CA LYS A 116 5.22 5.64 25.50
C LYS A 116 5.06 4.16 25.84
N ILE A 117 4.93 3.30 24.83
CA ILE A 117 4.63 1.88 25.02
C ILE A 117 5.86 1.07 24.67
N ASP A 118 6.42 0.40 25.67
CA ASP A 118 7.46 -0.60 25.45
C ASP A 118 6.82 -1.88 24.89
N LEU A 119 6.82 -2.01 23.56
CA LEU A 119 6.28 -3.18 22.86
C LEU A 119 7.03 -4.46 23.22
N HIS A 120 8.34 -4.38 23.47
CA HIS A 120 9.15 -5.53 23.86
C HIS A 120 8.70 -6.03 25.24
N ARG A 121 8.45 -5.12 26.18
CA ARG A 121 7.93 -5.47 27.50
C ARG A 121 6.55 -6.13 27.40
N LEU A 122 5.63 -5.55 26.63
CA LEU A 122 4.30 -6.14 26.43
C LEU A 122 4.36 -7.54 25.80
N HIS A 123 5.22 -7.72 24.80
CA HIS A 123 5.45 -9.03 24.19
C HIS A 123 6.01 -10.04 25.19
N SER A 124 6.98 -9.64 26.02
CA SER A 124 7.55 -10.51 27.08
C SER A 124 6.52 -10.95 28.12
N LEU A 125 5.50 -10.13 28.35
CA LEU A 125 4.37 -10.43 29.24
C LEU A 125 3.24 -11.21 28.53
N ASN A 126 3.50 -11.69 27.31
CA ASN A 126 2.58 -12.47 26.49
C ASN A 126 1.26 -11.73 26.19
N ALA A 127 1.34 -10.43 25.96
CA ALA A 127 0.22 -9.62 25.53
C ALA A 127 -0.21 -9.96 24.09
N ASP A 128 -1.47 -9.69 23.75
CA ASP A 128 -2.00 -9.77 22.40
C ASP A 128 -1.50 -8.56 21.59
N MET A 129 -0.33 -8.74 20.99
CA MET A 129 0.37 -7.70 20.24
C MET A 129 -0.40 -7.26 19.00
N ASP A 130 -1.20 -8.15 18.40
CA ASP A 130 -2.07 -7.80 17.26
C ASP A 130 -3.17 -6.83 17.69
N GLN A 131 -3.82 -7.10 18.82
CA GLN A 131 -4.82 -6.21 19.40
C GLN A 131 -4.22 -4.85 19.76
N ILE A 132 -3.05 -4.84 20.41
CA ILE A 132 -2.34 -3.60 20.79
C ILE A 132 -1.98 -2.78 19.56
N ALA A 133 -1.41 -3.42 18.53
CA ALA A 133 -1.01 -2.75 17.30
C ALA A 133 -2.19 -2.09 16.58
N HIS A 134 -3.36 -2.74 16.57
CA HIS A 134 -4.58 -2.17 16.01
C HIS A 134 -5.13 -1.01 16.84
N TYR A 135 -5.17 -1.15 18.18
CA TYR A 135 -5.73 -0.13 19.06
C TYR A 135 -4.97 1.19 18.97
N TYR A 136 -3.64 1.12 18.97
CA TYR A 136 -2.77 2.29 18.85
C TYR A 136 -2.50 2.71 17.40
N ASN A 137 -3.00 1.95 16.42
CA ASN A 137 -2.81 2.19 15.00
C ASN A 137 -1.31 2.41 14.68
N LEU A 138 -0.48 1.44 15.07
CA LEU A 138 0.98 1.48 14.93
C LEU A 138 1.37 1.36 13.44
N LYS A 139 1.21 2.46 12.69
CA LYS A 139 1.51 2.53 11.26
C LYS A 139 3.01 2.72 11.05
N PRO A 140 3.74 1.71 10.54
CA PRO A 140 5.15 1.86 10.30
C PRO A 140 5.39 2.82 9.12
N CYS A 141 6.41 3.66 9.24
CA CYS A 141 6.87 4.58 8.20
C CYS A 141 8.14 4.08 7.49
N SER A 142 8.72 2.98 7.97
CA SER A 142 9.96 2.41 7.45
C SER A 142 9.96 0.88 7.53
N PHE A 143 10.85 0.24 6.76
CA PHE A 143 11.02 -1.22 6.82
C PHE A 143 11.61 -1.67 8.17
N ASP A 144 12.41 -0.81 8.82
CA ASP A 144 12.95 -1.10 10.15
C ASP A 144 11.81 -1.15 11.18
N GLU A 145 10.87 -0.20 11.13
CA GLU A 145 9.67 -0.24 11.98
C GLU A 145 8.77 -1.46 11.70
N ILE A 146 8.68 -1.91 10.43
CA ILE A 146 8.00 -3.17 10.10
C ILE A 146 8.66 -4.35 10.80
N ASN A 147 9.99 -4.43 10.76
CA ASN A 147 10.73 -5.50 11.44
C ASN A 147 10.59 -5.38 12.95
N ASP A 148 10.61 -4.17 13.51
CA ASP A 148 10.44 -3.93 14.94
C ASP A 148 9.08 -4.43 15.42
N LEU A 149 7.99 -4.16 14.69
CA LEU A 149 6.66 -4.70 15.04
C LEU A 149 6.66 -6.24 15.06
N ILE A 150 7.20 -6.87 14.02
CA ILE A 150 7.26 -8.34 13.92
C ILE A 150 8.14 -8.95 15.01
N ASN A 151 9.30 -8.35 15.28
CA ASN A 151 10.21 -8.80 16.35
C ASN A 151 9.58 -8.65 17.74
N ASN A 152 8.70 -7.67 17.91
CA ASN A 152 7.90 -7.48 19.12
C ASN A 152 6.57 -8.25 19.09
N GLY A 153 6.46 -9.31 18.30
CA GLY A 153 5.37 -10.29 18.40
C GLY A 153 4.08 -9.91 17.67
N VAL A 154 4.04 -8.79 16.96
CA VAL A 154 2.92 -8.46 16.06
C VAL A 154 2.97 -9.42 14.87
N SER A 155 1.82 -10.00 14.49
CA SER A 155 1.79 -10.95 13.39
C SER A 155 2.12 -10.27 12.05
N ALA A 156 2.67 -11.06 11.13
CA ALA A 156 2.97 -10.57 9.78
C ALA A 156 1.72 -10.04 9.07
N LEU A 157 0.54 -10.61 9.35
CA LEU A 157 -0.73 -10.17 8.76
C LEU A 157 -1.14 -8.79 9.27
N THR A 158 -1.11 -8.58 10.58
CA THR A 158 -1.40 -7.27 11.18
C THR A 158 -0.42 -6.22 10.67
N THR A 159 0.87 -6.55 10.70
CA THR A 159 1.92 -5.63 10.23
C THR A 159 1.73 -5.28 8.76
N PHE A 160 1.39 -6.26 7.90
CA PHE A 160 1.11 -6.04 6.48
C PHE A 160 -0.05 -5.06 6.26
N VAL A 161 -1.14 -5.20 7.05
CA VAL A 161 -2.31 -4.31 6.96
C VAL A 161 -1.95 -2.89 7.42
N LEU A 162 -1.21 -2.75 8.52
CA LEU A 162 -0.78 -1.44 9.04
C LEU A 162 0.22 -0.73 8.11
N SER A 163 0.95 -1.48 7.29
CA SER A 163 1.98 -0.97 6.37
C SER A 163 1.42 -0.38 5.06
N GLU A 164 0.11 -0.23 4.91
CA GLU A 164 -0.52 0.29 3.68
C GLU A 164 0.05 1.65 3.24
N ASP A 165 0.15 2.61 4.17
CA ASP A 165 0.68 3.95 3.89
C ASP A 165 2.18 3.91 3.51
N TYR A 166 2.94 3.01 4.14
CA TYR A 166 4.33 2.77 3.79
C TYR A 166 4.46 2.22 2.36
N PHE A 167 3.65 1.23 1.96
CA PHE A 167 3.69 0.70 0.59
C PHE A 167 3.30 1.76 -0.46
N LEU A 168 2.32 2.62 -0.14
CA LEU A 168 1.96 3.75 -0.98
C LEU A 168 3.12 4.73 -1.17
N SER A 169 3.92 4.99 -0.13
CA SER A 169 5.12 5.84 -0.24
C SER A 169 6.22 5.23 -1.11
N ARG A 170 6.18 3.91 -1.37
CA ARG A 170 7.19 3.16 -2.14
C ARG A 170 6.87 3.04 -3.62
N VAL A 171 5.77 3.61 -4.10
CA VAL A 171 5.31 3.49 -5.50
C VAL A 171 6.36 3.97 -6.51
N ASP A 172 7.07 5.05 -6.21
CA ASP A 172 8.14 5.59 -7.06
C ASP A 172 9.41 4.72 -7.06
N HIS A 173 9.46 3.69 -6.19
CA HIS A 173 10.55 2.73 -6.08
C HIS A 173 10.04 1.27 -6.21
N PRO A 174 9.57 0.84 -7.40
CA PRO A 174 8.92 -0.46 -7.60
C PRO A 174 9.74 -1.66 -7.14
N HIS A 175 11.07 -1.65 -7.31
CA HIS A 175 11.94 -2.73 -6.82
C HIS A 175 11.96 -2.82 -5.29
N CYS A 176 11.93 -1.68 -4.59
CA CYS A 176 11.84 -1.68 -3.12
C CYS A 176 10.48 -2.22 -2.68
N LEU A 177 9.40 -1.74 -3.29
CA LEU A 177 8.05 -2.25 -3.03
C LEU A 177 7.95 -3.76 -3.28
N PHE A 178 8.51 -4.25 -4.38
CA PHE A 178 8.56 -5.69 -4.68
C PHE A 178 9.27 -6.47 -3.58
N ASN A 179 10.46 -6.03 -3.15
CA ASN A 179 11.23 -6.71 -2.10
C ASN A 179 10.48 -6.73 -0.77
N ASP A 180 9.83 -5.63 -0.41
CA ASP A 180 9.02 -5.52 0.81
C ASP A 180 7.82 -6.47 0.75
N LEU A 181 7.08 -6.51 -0.37
CA LEU A 181 5.96 -7.44 -0.55
C LEU A 181 6.40 -8.90 -0.60
N ARG A 182 7.56 -9.18 -1.19
CA ARG A 182 8.18 -10.51 -1.22
C ARG A 182 8.59 -10.98 0.18
N PHE A 183 9.04 -10.07 1.04
CA PHE A 183 9.27 -10.37 2.45
C PHE A 183 7.99 -10.88 3.11
N PHE A 184 6.87 -10.17 2.95
CA PHE A 184 5.58 -10.61 3.49
C PHE A 184 5.07 -11.92 2.86
N TYR A 185 5.26 -12.13 1.56
CA TYR A 185 4.93 -13.39 0.91
C TYR A 185 5.65 -14.59 1.56
N LYS A 186 6.93 -14.43 1.90
CA LYS A 186 7.71 -15.46 2.61
C LYS A 186 7.22 -15.68 4.05
N GLN A 187 6.53 -14.70 4.64
CA GLN A 187 5.88 -14.80 5.95
C GLN A 187 4.44 -15.37 5.84
N ASN A 188 4.11 -16.07 4.76
CA ASN A 188 2.81 -16.69 4.48
C ASN A 188 1.65 -15.70 4.24
N ILE A 189 1.94 -14.44 3.90
CA ILE A 189 0.91 -13.55 3.34
C ILE A 189 0.53 -14.04 1.95
N GLY A 190 -0.77 -14.28 1.73
CA GLY A 190 -1.25 -14.90 0.52
C GLY A 190 -1.11 -14.00 -0.71
N ALA A 191 -0.87 -14.61 -1.87
CA ALA A 191 -0.86 -13.94 -3.17
C ALA A 191 -2.07 -13.01 -3.38
N GLU A 192 -3.26 -13.44 -2.97
CA GLU A 192 -4.49 -12.66 -3.08
C GLU A 192 -4.47 -11.39 -2.19
N GLN A 193 -3.84 -11.44 -1.02
CA GLN A 193 -3.70 -10.26 -0.15
C GLN A 193 -2.72 -9.25 -0.75
N ILE A 194 -1.59 -9.72 -1.29
CA ILE A 194 -0.63 -8.89 -2.01
C ILE A 194 -1.28 -8.24 -3.22
N ARG A 195 -2.00 -9.02 -4.02
CA ARG A 195 -2.73 -8.52 -5.19
C ARG A 195 -3.76 -7.46 -4.82
N ARG A 196 -4.51 -7.65 -3.71
CA ARG A 196 -5.43 -6.62 -3.19
C ARG A 196 -4.72 -5.35 -2.77
N MET A 197 -3.54 -5.45 -2.14
CA MET A 197 -2.73 -4.28 -1.78
C MET A 197 -2.27 -3.53 -3.03
N ILE A 198 -1.74 -4.22 -4.05
CA ILE A 198 -1.37 -3.58 -5.32
C ILE A 198 -2.57 -2.92 -5.99
N ASN A 199 -3.75 -3.54 -5.99
CA ASN A 199 -4.95 -2.95 -6.56
C ASN A 199 -5.49 -1.73 -5.79
N LYS A 200 -5.13 -1.57 -4.50
CA LYS A 200 -5.37 -0.33 -3.75
C LYS A 200 -4.41 0.78 -4.17
N ILE A 201 -3.14 0.43 -4.39
CA ILE A 201 -2.07 1.33 -4.82
C ILE A 201 -2.27 1.81 -6.27
N ILE A 202 -2.68 0.90 -7.14
CA ILE A 202 -3.00 1.14 -8.55
C ILE A 202 -4.53 1.05 -8.67
N PRO A 203 -5.28 2.07 -8.23
CA PRO A 203 -6.72 2.01 -8.30
C PRO A 203 -7.13 2.07 -9.79
N MET A 204 -7.52 0.91 -10.32
CA MET A 204 -7.86 0.69 -11.75
C MET A 204 -8.99 1.60 -12.27
N LYS A 205 -9.69 2.32 -11.40
CA LYS A 205 -10.70 3.33 -11.76
C LYS A 205 -10.09 4.63 -12.33
N PHE A 206 -8.81 4.90 -12.09
CA PHE A 206 -8.15 6.17 -12.39
C PHE A 206 -7.30 6.18 -13.67
N ILE A 207 -7.47 5.20 -14.57
CA ILE A 207 -6.72 5.07 -15.84
C ILE A 207 -7.02 6.23 -16.83
N TYR A 208 -7.87 7.18 -16.45
CA TYR A 208 -8.16 8.39 -17.24
C TYR A 208 -7.84 9.69 -16.50
N GLU A 209 -7.21 9.64 -15.32
CA GLU A 209 -6.96 10.80 -14.45
C GLU A 209 -5.48 11.23 -14.39
N PRO A 210 -5.20 12.51 -14.10
CA PRO A 210 -3.84 13.11 -14.11
C PRO A 210 -2.84 12.51 -13.09
N ASN A 211 -3.25 11.57 -12.23
CA ASN A 211 -2.38 10.87 -11.26
C ASN A 211 -1.67 9.63 -11.82
N LEU A 212 -1.86 9.33 -13.10
CA LEU A 212 -1.14 8.29 -13.83
C LEU A 212 0.41 8.37 -13.79
N PRO A 213 1.07 9.55 -13.72
CA PRO A 213 2.54 9.62 -13.71
C PRO A 213 3.20 8.94 -12.50
N HIS A 214 2.63 9.05 -11.30
CA HIS A 214 3.26 8.50 -10.08
C HIS A 214 3.26 6.96 -10.08
N ILE A 215 2.19 6.34 -10.58
CA ILE A 215 2.09 4.87 -10.70
C ILE A 215 2.69 4.32 -12.00
N ALA A 216 3.12 5.18 -12.93
CA ALA A 216 3.59 4.76 -14.25
C ALA A 216 4.82 3.87 -14.17
N ASN A 217 5.75 4.19 -13.27
CA ASN A 217 6.96 3.39 -13.04
C ASN A 217 6.62 2.01 -12.50
N LEU A 218 5.69 1.92 -11.55
CA LEU A 218 5.24 0.66 -10.98
C LEU A 218 4.54 -0.21 -12.02
N ILE A 219 3.61 0.35 -12.80
CA ILE A 219 2.92 -0.36 -13.88
C ILE A 219 3.92 -0.84 -14.93
N ASN A 220 4.89 0.00 -15.29
CA ASN A 220 5.94 -0.36 -16.24
C ASN A 220 6.81 -1.51 -15.73
N GLU A 221 7.23 -1.46 -14.47
CA GLU A 221 8.03 -2.52 -13.86
C GLU A 221 7.27 -3.85 -13.84
N ILE A 222 6.00 -3.84 -13.41
CA ILE A 222 5.15 -5.03 -13.39
C ILE A 222 5.02 -5.64 -14.80
N VAL A 223 4.71 -4.83 -15.81
CA VAL A 223 4.46 -5.32 -17.18
C VAL A 223 5.75 -5.75 -17.89
N ARG A 224 6.86 -5.01 -17.72
CA ARG A 224 8.14 -5.31 -18.36
C ARG A 224 8.93 -6.43 -17.71
N SER A 225 8.70 -6.69 -16.42
CA SER A 225 9.32 -7.83 -15.72
C SER A 225 8.85 -9.19 -16.23
N SER A 226 7.75 -9.25 -17.00
CA SER A 226 7.24 -10.47 -17.61
C SER A 226 8.19 -10.99 -18.69
N ARG A 227 8.55 -12.27 -18.61
CA ARG A 227 9.38 -12.97 -19.60
C ARG A 227 8.61 -14.00 -20.42
N ALA A 228 7.28 -14.12 -20.24
CA ALA A 228 6.43 -15.04 -21.02
C ALA A 228 5.00 -14.50 -21.21
N LYS A 229 4.39 -14.79 -22.38
CA LYS A 229 3.00 -14.41 -22.74
C LYS A 229 1.93 -15.01 -21.81
N TRP A 230 2.25 -16.12 -21.15
CA TRP A 230 1.39 -16.78 -20.18
C TRP A 230 2.19 -16.96 -18.89
N CYS A 231 1.94 -16.13 -17.88
CA CYS A 231 2.64 -16.18 -16.59
C CYS A 231 2.32 -17.51 -15.89
N ILE A 232 3.17 -18.51 -16.11
CA ILE A 232 3.06 -19.85 -15.48
C ILE A 232 4.36 -20.19 -14.73
N SER A 233 5.40 -19.37 -14.79
CA SER A 233 6.72 -19.70 -14.22
C SER A 233 7.14 -18.80 -13.07
N SER A 234 7.72 -19.41 -12.03
CA SER A 234 8.35 -18.78 -10.86
C SER A 234 9.61 -17.93 -11.18
N ARG A 235 9.88 -17.63 -12.45
CA ARG A 235 11.00 -16.79 -12.92
C ARG A 235 10.61 -15.36 -13.24
N ASP A 236 9.31 -15.03 -13.23
CA ASP A 236 8.79 -13.68 -13.40
C ASP A 236 8.62 -13.03 -12.03
N GLU A 237 9.26 -11.88 -11.84
CA GLU A 237 9.50 -11.27 -10.52
C GLU A 237 8.19 -11.03 -9.77
N TRP A 238 7.28 -10.23 -10.34
CA TRP A 238 5.98 -9.92 -9.73
C TRP A 238 5.00 -11.11 -9.72
N CYS A 239 5.04 -11.98 -10.74
CA CYS A 239 4.23 -13.21 -10.75
C CYS A 239 4.62 -14.16 -9.61
N SER A 240 5.88 -14.14 -9.16
CA SER A 240 6.36 -14.99 -8.06
C SER A 240 5.70 -14.69 -6.70
N ILE A 241 5.09 -13.51 -6.55
CA ILE A 241 4.33 -13.08 -5.36
C ILE A 241 2.83 -12.94 -5.64
N GLY A 242 2.35 -13.45 -6.79
CA GLY A 242 0.93 -13.48 -7.13
C GLY A 242 0.38 -12.26 -7.85
N VAL A 243 1.23 -11.35 -8.32
CA VAL A 243 0.82 -10.17 -9.11
C VAL A 243 0.92 -10.51 -10.59
N ASN A 244 -0.22 -10.57 -11.29
CA ASN A 244 -0.27 -10.94 -12.71
C ASN A 244 -0.15 -9.71 -13.62
N PRO A 245 0.91 -9.58 -14.45
CA PRO A 245 1.12 -8.48 -15.38
C PRO A 245 -0.05 -8.23 -16.33
N ASN A 246 -0.77 -9.28 -16.73
CA ASN A 246 -1.88 -9.18 -17.69
C ASN A 246 -3.01 -8.28 -17.18
N GLU A 247 -3.14 -8.12 -15.86
CA GLU A 247 -4.14 -7.24 -15.25
C GLU A 247 -3.79 -5.75 -15.44
N TYR A 248 -2.52 -5.46 -15.69
CA TYR A 248 -1.99 -4.10 -15.82
C TYR A 248 -1.63 -3.74 -17.27
N VAL A 249 -1.87 -4.62 -18.24
CA VAL A 249 -1.60 -4.38 -19.67
C VAL A 249 -2.39 -3.18 -20.20
N LYS A 250 -3.69 -3.10 -19.90
CA LYS A 250 -4.53 -1.98 -20.34
C LYS A 250 -4.02 -0.61 -19.83
N PRO A 251 -3.79 -0.39 -18.51
CA PRO A 251 -3.24 0.88 -18.04
C PRO A 251 -1.84 1.16 -18.58
N TRP A 252 -1.02 0.12 -18.75
CA TRP A 252 0.30 0.29 -19.38
C TRP A 252 0.20 0.81 -20.81
N ILE A 253 -0.71 0.27 -21.63
CA ILE A 253 -0.93 0.76 -23.00
C ILE A 253 -1.37 2.23 -22.98
N CYS A 254 -2.27 2.62 -22.08
CA CYS A 254 -2.70 4.02 -21.96
C CYS A 254 -1.54 4.98 -21.64
N LEU A 255 -0.56 4.54 -20.86
CA LEU A 255 0.62 5.33 -20.48
C LEU A 255 1.68 5.42 -21.58
N TYR A 256 1.91 4.32 -22.30
CA TYR A 256 3.10 4.16 -23.14
C TYR A 256 2.82 4.03 -24.64
N ARG A 257 1.56 3.99 -25.07
CA ARG A 257 1.18 3.78 -26.48
C ARG A 257 1.93 4.66 -27.48
N ASP A 258 2.16 5.92 -27.16
CA ASP A 258 2.79 6.86 -28.09
C ASP A 258 4.22 6.43 -28.43
N ASN A 259 4.94 5.79 -27.52
CA ASN A 259 6.32 5.37 -27.77
C ASN A 259 6.41 4.33 -28.91
N TYR A 260 5.36 3.53 -29.14
CA TYR A 260 5.39 2.36 -30.02
C TYR A 260 4.79 2.58 -31.41
N LEU A 261 4.28 3.79 -31.71
CA LEU A 261 3.66 4.12 -33.00
C LEU A 261 4.65 4.62 -34.07
N GLY A 262 5.95 4.66 -33.77
CA GLY A 262 6.99 5.16 -34.68
C GLY A 262 7.46 4.14 -35.72
N ILE A 263 8.51 4.51 -36.46
CA ILE A 263 9.32 3.60 -37.28
C ILE A 263 10.78 3.78 -36.83
N GLU A 264 11.65 2.80 -37.08
CA GLU A 264 13.07 2.90 -36.74
C GLU A 264 13.73 4.19 -37.27
N PRO A 265 14.67 4.82 -36.53
CA PRO A 265 15.23 4.39 -35.24
C PRO A 265 14.37 4.87 -34.05
N GLY A 266 13.65 3.95 -33.38
CA GLY A 266 12.73 4.23 -32.28
C GLY A 266 12.08 2.96 -31.75
N GLU A 267 11.30 3.03 -30.67
CA GLU A 267 10.49 1.90 -30.23
C GLU A 267 9.35 1.63 -31.23
N THR A 268 9.20 0.38 -31.62
CA THR A 268 8.16 -0.12 -32.53
C THR A 268 7.37 -1.20 -31.81
N LEU A 269 6.27 -1.68 -32.39
CA LEU A 269 5.46 -2.77 -31.81
C LEU A 269 6.28 -4.05 -31.56
N LYS A 270 7.41 -4.26 -32.25
CA LYS A 270 8.36 -5.35 -31.95
C LYS A 270 9.01 -5.23 -30.57
N ASN A 271 9.08 -4.02 -30.03
CA ASN A 271 9.69 -3.71 -28.74
C ASN A 271 8.67 -3.76 -27.59
N LEU A 272 7.42 -4.16 -27.85
CA LEU A 272 6.42 -4.30 -26.80
C LEU A 272 6.88 -5.29 -25.72
N PRO A 273 6.55 -5.04 -24.44
CA PRO A 273 6.79 -6.01 -23.38
C PRO A 273 6.11 -7.34 -23.69
N PHE A 274 6.70 -8.46 -23.25
CA PHE A 274 6.16 -9.80 -23.52
C PHE A 274 4.71 -10.01 -23.09
N ALA A 275 4.27 -9.32 -22.03
CA ALA A 275 2.89 -9.38 -21.55
C ALA A 275 1.90 -8.63 -22.46
N VAL A 276 2.36 -7.76 -23.36
CA VAL A 276 1.53 -6.94 -24.24
C VAL A 276 1.56 -7.54 -25.64
N SER A 277 0.45 -8.14 -26.06
CA SER A 277 0.31 -8.58 -27.45
C SER A 277 0.04 -7.38 -28.37
N VAL A 278 0.46 -7.49 -29.64
CA VAL A 278 0.11 -6.49 -30.67
C VAL A 278 -1.40 -6.29 -30.75
N ARG A 279 -2.16 -7.39 -30.68
CA ARG A 279 -3.62 -7.36 -30.61
C ARG A 279 -4.15 -6.49 -29.46
N ASP A 280 -3.68 -6.75 -28.25
CA ASP A 280 -4.12 -6.00 -27.07
C ASP A 280 -3.74 -4.53 -27.20
N PHE A 281 -2.56 -4.24 -27.76
CA PHE A 281 -2.10 -2.89 -28.04
C PHE A 281 -3.05 -2.15 -28.98
N ILE A 282 -3.35 -2.72 -30.17
CA ILE A 282 -4.26 -2.10 -31.14
C ILE A 282 -5.64 -1.88 -30.52
N LYS A 283 -6.21 -2.91 -29.90
CA LYS A 283 -7.55 -2.87 -29.33
C LYS A 283 -7.70 -1.82 -28.21
N ASN A 284 -6.72 -1.71 -27.31
CA ASN A 284 -6.80 -0.75 -26.20
C ASN A 284 -6.37 0.67 -26.59
N THR A 285 -5.57 0.82 -27.65
CA THR A 285 -5.22 2.13 -28.20
C THR A 285 -6.37 2.72 -29.03
N GLY A 286 -7.03 1.87 -29.83
CA GLY A 286 -8.06 2.27 -30.77
C GLY A 286 -7.49 2.75 -32.10
N LEU A 287 -8.07 2.29 -33.20
CA LEU A 287 -7.55 2.56 -34.54
C LEU A 287 -7.57 4.04 -34.92
N SER A 288 -8.63 4.77 -34.56
CA SER A 288 -8.75 6.21 -34.82
C SER A 288 -7.62 7.02 -34.15
N TYR A 289 -7.20 6.61 -32.94
CA TYR A 289 -6.07 7.23 -32.26
C TYR A 289 -4.77 6.95 -33.01
N ILE A 290 -4.54 5.69 -33.39
CA ILE A 290 -3.33 5.28 -34.12
C ILE A 290 -3.22 6.06 -35.43
N LEU A 291 -4.30 6.13 -36.22
CA LEU A 291 -4.34 6.88 -37.48
C LEU A 291 -3.91 8.33 -37.27
N ARG A 292 -4.50 8.99 -36.28
CA ARG A 292 -4.20 10.39 -35.95
C ARG A 292 -2.74 10.58 -35.55
N GLU A 293 -2.21 9.76 -34.65
CA GLU A 293 -0.83 9.91 -34.15
C GLU A 293 0.23 9.53 -35.20
N VAL A 294 -0.04 8.52 -36.04
CA VAL A 294 0.82 8.17 -37.17
C VAL A 294 0.89 9.34 -38.16
N ASN A 295 -0.26 9.95 -38.48
CA ASN A 295 -0.31 11.14 -39.35
C ASN A 295 0.42 12.34 -38.73
N TYR A 296 0.27 12.59 -37.42
CA TYR A 296 1.01 13.66 -36.73
C TYR A 296 2.53 13.48 -36.80
N ARG A 297 3.02 12.24 -36.93
CA ARG A 297 4.44 11.92 -37.12
C ARG A 297 4.91 12.05 -38.56
N GLY A 298 4.04 12.48 -39.48
CA GLY A 298 4.33 12.57 -40.91
C GLY A 298 4.44 11.21 -41.61
N LEU A 299 3.88 10.16 -40.99
CA LEU A 299 3.86 8.80 -41.54
C LEU A 299 2.49 8.52 -42.14
N THR A 300 2.47 7.73 -43.22
CA THR A 300 1.21 7.17 -43.74
C THR A 300 0.84 5.91 -42.96
N PHE A 301 -0.46 5.60 -42.89
CA PHE A 301 -0.92 4.37 -42.25
C PHE A 301 -0.36 3.11 -42.93
N LYS A 302 -0.15 3.14 -44.25
CA LYS A 302 0.56 2.09 -44.99
C LYS A 302 1.97 1.89 -44.45
N GLN A 303 2.75 2.96 -44.29
CA GLN A 303 4.11 2.87 -43.72
C GLN A 303 4.08 2.29 -42.30
N PHE A 304 3.10 2.68 -41.47
CA PHE A 304 2.91 2.06 -40.16
C PHE A 304 2.63 0.55 -40.27
N ILE A 305 1.74 0.13 -41.16
CA ILE A 305 1.43 -1.30 -41.34
C ILE A 305 2.68 -2.07 -41.79
N ASP A 306 3.37 -1.58 -42.81
CA ASP A 306 4.48 -2.29 -43.45
C ASP A 306 5.75 -2.32 -42.62
N CYS A 307 6.06 -1.21 -41.95
CA CYS A 307 7.33 -1.03 -41.26
C CYS A 307 7.23 -1.27 -39.75
N ASN A 308 6.02 -1.30 -39.18
CA ASN A 308 5.83 -1.48 -37.74
C ASN A 308 4.88 -2.65 -37.40
N TYR A 309 3.63 -2.64 -37.88
CA TYR A 309 2.62 -3.65 -37.52
C TYR A 309 2.93 -5.07 -38.01
N LEU A 310 3.10 -5.25 -39.33
CA LEU A 310 3.39 -6.56 -39.93
C LEU A 310 4.72 -7.15 -39.44
N PRO A 311 5.81 -6.36 -39.35
CA PRO A 311 7.06 -6.87 -38.81
C PRO A 311 6.96 -7.29 -37.33
N ALA A 312 6.00 -6.75 -36.56
CA ALA A 312 5.72 -7.16 -35.19
C ALA A 312 4.78 -8.37 -35.08
N GLU A 313 4.58 -9.12 -36.17
CA GLU A 313 3.65 -10.26 -36.24
C GLU A 313 2.17 -9.86 -36.07
N GLY A 314 1.82 -8.62 -36.44
CA GLY A 314 0.43 -8.16 -36.46
C GLY A 314 -0.42 -8.93 -37.47
N ASP A 315 -1.65 -9.29 -37.08
CA ASP A 315 -2.61 -9.99 -37.94
C ASP A 315 -3.48 -8.98 -38.71
N ILE A 316 -3.39 -9.00 -40.04
CA ILE A 316 -4.19 -8.15 -40.94
C ILE A 316 -5.70 -8.36 -40.73
N GLU A 317 -6.13 -9.58 -40.40
CA GLU A 317 -7.54 -9.85 -40.13
C GLU A 317 -8.00 -9.19 -38.83
N GLU A 318 -7.16 -9.16 -37.79
CA GLU A 318 -7.49 -8.46 -36.55
C GLU A 318 -7.54 -6.95 -36.76
N LEU A 319 -6.61 -6.39 -37.53
CA LEU A 319 -6.62 -4.96 -37.85
C LEU A 319 -7.88 -4.57 -38.65
N ALA A 320 -8.34 -5.43 -39.56
CA ALA A 320 -9.59 -5.24 -40.28
C ALA A 320 -10.84 -5.36 -39.39
N LYS A 321 -10.82 -6.22 -38.36
CA LYS A 321 -11.91 -6.26 -37.35
C LYS A 321 -11.97 -4.95 -36.57
N GLU A 322 -10.82 -4.44 -36.14
CA GLU A 322 -10.74 -3.18 -35.41
C GLU A 322 -11.14 -1.99 -36.28
N ALA A 323 -10.83 -2.02 -37.59
CA ALA A 323 -11.32 -1.03 -38.55
C ALA A 323 -12.85 -1.01 -38.65
N ASN A 324 -13.47 -2.18 -38.76
CA ASN A 324 -14.93 -2.30 -38.74
C ASN A 324 -15.53 -1.83 -37.41
N TYR A 325 -14.88 -2.14 -36.27
CA TYR A 325 -15.35 -1.73 -34.95
C TYR A 325 -15.23 -0.21 -34.72
N ALA A 326 -14.14 0.40 -35.20
CA ALA A 326 -13.91 1.83 -35.15
C ALA A 326 -14.90 2.62 -36.03
N GLY A 327 -15.70 1.92 -36.85
CA GLY A 327 -16.68 2.52 -37.74
C GLY A 327 -16.03 3.31 -38.85
N LEU A 328 -14.82 2.90 -39.30
CA LEU A 328 -14.21 3.49 -40.50
C LEU A 328 -15.19 3.31 -41.66
N GLN A 329 -15.69 4.41 -42.20
CA GLN A 329 -16.70 4.40 -43.26
C GLN A 329 -16.03 4.67 -44.60
N TYR A 330 -16.64 4.19 -45.68
CA TYR A 330 -16.17 4.46 -47.05
C TYR A 330 -16.44 5.91 -47.50
N ASP A 331 -17.10 6.70 -46.65
CA ASP A 331 -17.46 8.09 -46.90
C ASP A 331 -16.29 9.05 -46.64
N ASP A 332 -15.35 8.69 -45.74
CA ASP A 332 -14.09 9.42 -45.56
C ASP A 332 -13.02 8.85 -46.51
N PRO A 333 -12.44 9.67 -47.40
CA PRO A 333 -11.39 9.24 -48.33
C PRO A 333 -10.18 8.58 -47.66
N THR A 334 -9.82 9.01 -46.45
CA THR A 334 -8.69 8.44 -45.68
C THR A 334 -9.04 7.05 -45.16
N ASP A 335 -10.23 6.89 -44.58
CA ASP A 335 -10.74 5.60 -44.08
C ASP A 335 -10.87 4.58 -45.21
N TRP A 336 -11.37 5.03 -46.37
CA TRP A 336 -11.45 4.21 -47.57
C TRP A 336 -10.06 3.70 -48.01
N LEU A 337 -9.05 4.56 -48.06
CA LEU A 337 -7.67 4.17 -48.41
C LEU A 337 -7.09 3.14 -47.44
N VAL A 338 -7.36 3.31 -46.14
CA VAL A 338 -6.95 2.36 -45.10
C VAL A 338 -7.59 0.99 -45.35
N LEU A 339 -8.91 0.94 -45.60
CA LEU A 339 -9.62 -0.29 -45.91
C LEU A 339 -9.14 -0.93 -47.21
N ALA A 340 -8.88 -0.13 -48.26
CA ALA A 340 -8.32 -0.60 -49.51
C ALA A 340 -6.95 -1.25 -49.31
N TYR A 341 -6.11 -0.65 -48.47
CA TYR A 341 -4.80 -1.20 -48.12
C TYR A 341 -4.89 -2.53 -47.38
N LEU A 342 -5.80 -2.65 -46.41
CA LEU A 342 -6.04 -3.89 -45.67
C LEU A 342 -6.52 -5.01 -46.60
N ASN A 343 -7.37 -4.70 -47.58
CA ASN A 343 -7.80 -5.67 -48.60
C ASN A 343 -6.65 -6.11 -49.51
N ASP A 344 -5.81 -5.18 -49.96
CA ASP A 344 -4.60 -5.49 -50.75
C ASP A 344 -3.61 -6.37 -49.96
N SER A 345 -3.52 -6.13 -48.66
CA SER A 345 -2.73 -6.94 -47.72
C SER A 345 -3.34 -8.33 -47.42
N GLY A 346 -4.47 -8.66 -48.03
CA GLY A 346 -5.08 -10.00 -47.97
C GLY A 346 -6.19 -10.18 -46.94
N SER A 347 -6.73 -9.11 -46.35
CA SER A 347 -7.87 -9.20 -45.42
C SER A 347 -9.12 -9.76 -46.09
N LYS A 348 -9.73 -10.79 -45.47
CA LYS A 348 -11.00 -11.39 -45.91
C LYS A 348 -12.22 -10.65 -45.36
N LEU A 349 -12.02 -9.80 -44.37
CA LEU A 349 -13.10 -9.02 -43.74
C LEU A 349 -13.44 -7.74 -44.51
N VAL A 350 -12.54 -7.30 -45.38
CA VAL A 350 -12.81 -6.18 -46.27
C VAL A 350 -13.40 -6.70 -47.58
N SER A 351 -14.56 -6.18 -47.97
CA SER A 351 -15.25 -6.63 -49.19
C SER A 351 -14.70 -5.91 -50.42
N ARG A 352 -14.07 -6.65 -51.33
CA ARG A 352 -13.58 -6.13 -52.61
C ARG A 352 -14.68 -5.53 -53.49
N GLU A 353 -15.87 -6.14 -53.50
CA GLU A 353 -17.01 -5.66 -54.27
C GLU A 353 -17.46 -4.27 -53.78
N LYS A 354 -17.58 -4.11 -52.45
CA LYS A 354 -17.88 -2.80 -51.85
C LYS A 354 -16.74 -1.80 -52.07
N LEU A 355 -15.47 -2.20 -51.91
CA LEU A 355 -14.34 -1.30 -52.14
C LEU A 355 -14.33 -0.69 -53.54
N LEU A 356 -14.69 -1.47 -54.56
CA LEU A 356 -14.77 -1.01 -55.96
C LEU A 356 -15.99 -0.10 -56.20
N GLU A 357 -17.09 -0.32 -55.49
CA GLU A 357 -18.31 0.49 -55.57
C GLU A 357 -18.09 1.90 -54.99
N TYR A 358 -17.46 1.99 -53.80
CA TYR A 358 -17.26 3.26 -53.09
C TYR A 358 -15.95 3.97 -53.47
N GLY A 359 -14.93 3.22 -53.86
CA GLY A 359 -13.59 3.73 -54.22
C GLY A 359 -13.45 4.37 -55.59
N ASN A 360 -14.56 4.65 -56.27
CA ASN A 360 -14.53 5.27 -57.57
C ASN A 360 -14.11 6.74 -57.43
N PRO A 361 -12.98 7.18 -58.01
CA PRO A 361 -12.49 8.56 -57.89
C PRO A 361 -13.48 9.60 -58.41
N SER A 362 -14.42 9.21 -59.28
CA SER A 362 -15.49 10.10 -59.76
C SER A 362 -16.56 10.42 -58.72
N ASN A 363 -16.53 9.77 -57.55
CA ASN A 363 -17.39 10.08 -56.40
C ASN A 363 -16.81 11.21 -55.51
N TYR A 364 -15.53 11.55 -55.65
CA TYR A 364 -14.84 12.53 -54.82
C TYR A 364 -14.51 13.76 -55.67
N THR A 365 -15.52 14.59 -55.91
CA THR A 365 -15.35 15.87 -56.61
C THR A 365 -15.18 17.00 -55.60
N GLU A 366 -13.98 17.60 -55.62
CA GLU A 366 -13.56 18.81 -54.91
C GLU A 366 -13.06 18.64 -53.45
N SER A 367 -11.74 18.43 -53.28
CA SER A 367 -10.84 18.99 -52.23
C SER A 367 -9.53 18.17 -52.12
N GLU A 368 -8.64 18.53 -51.18
CA GLU A 368 -7.31 17.94 -50.89
C GLU A 368 -7.28 16.40 -50.85
N ASP A 369 -8.43 15.77 -50.57
CA ASP A 369 -8.64 14.33 -50.55
C ASP A 369 -8.44 13.65 -51.91
N TYR A 370 -8.77 14.33 -53.02
CA TYR A 370 -8.56 13.82 -54.38
C TYR A 370 -7.07 13.75 -54.75
N ASP A 371 -6.32 14.80 -54.43
CA ASP A 371 -4.88 14.87 -54.73
C ASP A 371 -4.06 13.90 -53.85
N PHE A 372 -4.50 13.67 -52.62
CA PHE A 372 -3.90 12.66 -51.73
C PHE A 372 -4.20 11.23 -52.20
N ALA A 373 -5.47 10.91 -52.50
CA ALA A 373 -5.87 9.59 -53.02
C ALA A 373 -5.20 9.27 -54.36
N LYS A 374 -5.06 10.28 -55.24
CA LYS A 374 -4.37 10.16 -56.53
C LYS A 374 -2.87 9.88 -56.37
N ARG A 375 -2.15 10.61 -55.51
CA ARG A 375 -0.71 10.40 -55.26
C ARG A 375 -0.40 8.98 -54.74
N PHE A 376 -1.22 8.46 -53.84
CA PHE A 376 -1.05 7.13 -53.28
C PHE A 376 -1.28 6.00 -54.31
N MET A 377 -2.25 6.17 -55.22
CA MET A 377 -2.52 5.24 -56.33
C MET A 377 -1.44 5.29 -57.43
N GLU A 378 -0.83 6.46 -57.66
CA GLU A 378 0.29 6.63 -58.60
C GLU A 378 1.58 5.97 -58.08
N ASP A 379 1.86 5.97 -56.77
CA ASP A 379 3.00 5.25 -56.17
C ASP A 379 2.87 3.72 -56.26
N LYS A 380 1.65 3.18 -56.31
CA LYS A 380 1.35 1.74 -56.46
C LYS A 380 1.37 1.25 -57.91
N SER A 381 1.38 2.15 -58.89
CA SER A 381 1.39 1.80 -60.33
C SER A 381 2.78 1.90 -60.97
N ALA A 382 3.81 2.23 -60.19
CA ALA A 382 5.21 2.29 -60.61
C ALA A 382 6.08 1.09 -60.15
N GLN A 383 5.48 0.01 -59.62
CA GLN A 383 6.16 -1.26 -59.30
C GLN A 383 5.71 -2.42 -60.19
#